data_AF-A0A8J8AM24-F1
#
_entry.id   AF-A0A8J8AM24-F1
#
_cell.length_a   1.000
_cell.length_b   1.000
_cell.length_c   1.000
_cell.angle_alpha   90.00
_cell.angle_beta   90.00
_cell.angle_gamma   90.00
#
_symmetry.space_group_name_H-M   'P 1'
#
loop_
_entity.id
_entity.type
_entity.pdbx_description
1 polymer ?
#
loop_
_entity_poly.entity_id
_entity_poly.type
_entity_poly.pdbx_seq_one_letter_code
_entity_poly.pdbx_strand_id
1 'polypeptide(L)'
;MLVKGKIIAENGTFPFEVLKTDGGVSLRVELSEEPFEYSTDCNCLEPLELLGLLLPALEEEIGEIKGVFVEEVVEEEKKGAHSILKSLRRFLSKGGHTTP
;
A
#
# COMPACT_ATOMS: atom_id res chain seq x y z
N MET A 1 -7.93 -6.67 -6.78
CA MET A 1 -7.35 -6.66 -5.42
C MET A 1 -7.45 -5.25 -4.89
N LEU A 2 -7.93 -5.09 -3.66
CA LEU A 2 -8.03 -3.81 -2.98
C LEU A 2 -7.21 -3.88 -1.68
N VAL A 3 -6.35 -2.89 -1.44
CA VAL A 3 -5.58 -2.73 -0.21
C VAL A 3 -5.99 -1.42 0.43
N LYS A 4 -6.40 -1.45 1.69
CA LYS A 4 -6.66 -0.25 2.50
C LYS A 4 -5.72 -0.18 3.67
N GLY A 5 -5.41 1.04 4.06
CA GLY A 5 -4.60 1.27 5.23
C GLY A 5 -4.47 2.74 5.54
N LYS A 6 -3.42 3.08 6.28
CA LYS A 6 -3.09 4.45 6.65
C LYS A 6 -1.60 4.68 6.65
N ILE A 7 -1.23 5.92 6.34
CA ILE A 7 0.12 6.46 6.46
C ILE A 7 0.15 7.32 7.70
N ILE A 8 1.10 7.06 8.60
CA ILE A 8 1.38 7.91 9.75
C ILE A 8 2.56 8.79 9.37
N ALA A 9 2.36 10.10 9.42
CA ALA A 9 3.38 11.09 9.12
C ALA A 9 3.40 12.18 10.19
N GLU A 10 4.38 13.07 10.12
CA GLU A 10 4.51 14.22 11.04
C GLU A 10 3.22 15.05 11.11
N ASN A 11 2.59 15.29 9.96
CA ASN A 11 1.42 16.16 9.86
C ASN A 11 0.09 15.45 10.13
N GLY A 12 0.10 14.14 10.45
CA GLY A 12 -1.11 13.42 10.83
C GLY A 12 -1.19 11.96 10.37
N THR A 13 -2.42 11.50 10.18
CA THR A 13 -2.73 10.14 9.73
C THR A 13 -3.61 10.22 8.49
N PHE A 14 -3.15 9.58 7.42
CA PHE A 14 -3.73 9.73 6.09
C PHE A 14 -4.19 8.36 5.58
N PRO A 15 -5.50 8.10 5.50
CA PRO A 15 -6.03 6.89 4.91
C PRO A 15 -5.57 6.73 3.45
N PHE A 16 -5.30 5.50 3.03
CA PHE A 16 -5.03 5.20 1.64
C PHE A 16 -5.82 3.99 1.15
N GLU A 17 -6.08 3.97 -0.14
CA GLU A 17 -6.63 2.85 -0.88
C GLU A 17 -5.80 2.59 -2.13
N VAL A 18 -5.45 1.32 -2.38
CA VAL A 18 -4.81 0.89 -3.62
C VAL A 18 -5.67 -0.17 -4.28
N LEU A 19 -6.13 0.10 -5.50
CA LEU A 19 -6.92 -0.81 -6.30
C LEU A 19 -6.08 -1.34 -7.47
N LYS A 20 -5.90 -2.66 -7.52
CA LYS A 20 -5.34 -3.36 -8.68
C LYS A 20 -6.42 -4.12 -9.43
N THR A 21 -6.50 -3.86 -10.72
CA THR A 21 -7.41 -4.52 -11.68
C THR A 21 -6.59 -5.18 -12.79
N ASP A 22 -7.25 -5.82 -13.76
CA ASP A 22 -6.58 -6.34 -14.95
C ASP A 22 -6.12 -5.21 -15.92
N GLY A 23 -6.52 -3.95 -15.66
CA GLY A 23 -6.13 -2.77 -16.44
C GLY A 23 -4.98 -1.96 -15.85
N GLY A 24 -4.58 -2.22 -14.60
CA GLY A 24 -3.51 -1.49 -13.93
C GLY A 24 -3.72 -1.38 -12.43
N VAL A 25 -3.04 -0.40 -11.83
CA VAL A 25 -3.11 -0.11 -10.40
C VAL A 25 -3.32 1.39 -10.17
N SER A 26 -4.20 1.71 -9.22
CA SER A 26 -4.48 3.07 -8.77
C SER A 26 -4.28 3.20 -7.27
N LEU A 27 -3.69 4.32 -6.84
CA LEU A 27 -3.52 4.77 -5.47
C LEU A 27 -4.37 6.01 -5.24
N ARG A 28 -5.03 6.05 -4.09
CA ARG A 28 -5.70 7.23 -3.54
C ARG A 28 -5.29 7.40 -2.09
N VAL A 29 -4.82 8.58 -1.70
CA VAL A 29 -4.51 8.94 -0.32
C VAL A 29 -5.37 10.14 0.06
N GLU A 30 -6.15 10.02 1.13
CA GLU A 30 -7.00 11.10 1.63
C GLU A 30 -6.12 12.10 2.41
N LEU A 31 -5.90 13.29 1.83
CA LEU A 31 -5.19 14.39 2.48
C LEU A 31 -6.17 15.46 3.00
N SER A 32 -5.65 16.41 3.76
CA SER A 32 -6.45 17.45 4.42
C SER A 32 -7.07 18.48 3.45
N GLU A 33 -6.42 18.74 2.31
CA GLU A 33 -6.90 19.70 1.30
C GLU A 33 -7.56 18.99 0.12
N GLU A 34 -6.78 18.19 -0.61
CA GLU A 34 -7.25 17.40 -1.74
C GLU A 34 -6.63 15.99 -1.73
N PRO A 35 -7.37 14.96 -2.18
CA PRO A 35 -6.83 13.61 -2.23
C PRO A 35 -5.67 13.53 -3.23
N PHE A 36 -4.59 12.87 -2.83
CA PHE A 36 -3.51 12.50 -3.75
C PHE A 36 -3.95 11.26 -4.53
N GLU A 37 -4.06 11.39 -5.86
CA GLU A 37 -4.51 10.32 -6.74
C GLU A 37 -3.47 10.03 -7.82
N TYR A 38 -3.17 8.75 -8.03
CA TYR A 38 -2.27 8.30 -9.08
C TYR A 38 -2.74 6.97 -9.67
N SER A 39 -2.69 6.83 -10.99
CA SER A 39 -3.02 5.57 -11.67
C SER A 39 -2.03 5.27 -12.79
N THR A 40 -1.73 3.98 -12.97
CA THR A 40 -0.87 3.51 -14.06
C THR A 40 -1.35 2.19 -14.63
N ASP A 41 -1.23 2.05 -15.96
CA ASP A 41 -1.64 0.87 -16.72
C ASP A 41 -0.55 -0.23 -16.72
N CYS A 42 0.17 -0.42 -15.60
CA CYS A 42 1.13 -1.52 -15.41
C CYS A 42 0.53 -2.61 -14.52
N ASN A 43 0.07 -3.69 -15.15
CA ASN A 43 -0.38 -4.90 -14.46
C ASN A 43 0.74 -5.61 -13.70
N CYS A 44 1.99 -5.30 -14.05
CA CYS A 44 3.20 -5.78 -13.41
C CYS A 44 3.36 -5.30 -11.97
N LEU A 45 2.83 -4.12 -11.64
CA LEU A 45 3.08 -3.46 -10.37
C LEU A 45 2.16 -4.02 -9.28
N GLU A 46 2.72 -4.41 -8.14
CA GLU A 46 1.91 -4.79 -6.99
C GLU A 46 1.44 -3.55 -6.20
N PRO A 47 0.28 -3.61 -5.52
CA PRO A 47 -0.31 -2.46 -4.84
C PRO A 47 0.65 -1.70 -3.91
N LEU A 48 1.39 -2.41 -3.07
CA LEU A 48 2.32 -1.80 -2.12
C LEU A 48 3.63 -1.32 -2.78
N GLU A 49 3.98 -1.86 -3.96
CA GLU A 49 5.11 -1.34 -4.73
C GLU A 49 4.78 0.04 -5.28
N LEU A 50 3.56 0.23 -5.82
CA LEU A 50 3.11 1.55 -6.25
C LEU A 50 3.18 2.57 -5.12
N LEU A 51 2.61 2.23 -3.96
CA LEU A 51 2.64 3.12 -2.80
C LEU A 51 4.09 3.45 -2.40
N GLY A 52 4.97 2.45 -2.36
CA GLY A 52 6.39 2.61 -2.06
C GLY A 52 7.11 3.59 -3.00
N LEU A 53 6.80 3.55 -4.30
CA LEU A 53 7.37 4.47 -5.30
C LEU A 53 6.92 5.92 -5.09
N LEU A 54 5.76 6.13 -4.50
CA LEU A 54 5.13 7.44 -4.32
C LEU A 54 5.34 8.03 -2.92
N LEU A 55 5.96 7.29 -1.98
CA LEU A 55 6.26 7.81 -0.64
C LEU A 55 7.05 9.13 -0.66
N PRO A 56 8.10 9.33 -1.49
CA PRO A 56 8.83 10.60 -1.48
C PRO A 56 7.96 11.78 -1.88
N ALA A 57 7.06 11.61 -2.86
CA ALA A 57 6.13 12.65 -3.26
C ALA A 57 5.08 12.94 -2.18
N LEU A 58 4.65 11.90 -1.45
CA LEU A 58 3.74 12.08 -0.31
C LEU A 58 4.44 12.82 0.85
N GLU A 59 5.71 12.50 1.15
CA GLU A 59 6.48 13.17 2.22
C GLU A 59 6.60 14.68 2.01
N GLU A 60 6.63 15.16 0.76
CA GLU A 60 6.61 16.60 0.45
C GLU A 60 5.30 17.28 0.94
N GLU A 61 4.18 16.54 0.92
CA GLU A 61 2.85 17.05 1.28
C GLU A 61 2.51 16.82 2.76
N ILE A 62 2.81 15.64 3.29
CA ILE A 62 2.37 15.21 4.64
C ILE A 62 3.49 15.22 5.68
N GLY A 63 4.68 15.66 5.31
CA GLY A 63 5.88 15.61 6.15
C GLY A 63 6.45 14.20 6.28
N GLU A 64 7.46 14.06 7.14
CA GLU A 64 8.22 12.81 7.28
C GLU A 64 7.30 11.63 7.64
N ILE A 65 7.34 10.57 6.82
CA ILE A 65 6.53 9.39 7.05
C ILE A 65 7.15 8.54 8.16
N LYS A 66 6.38 8.28 9.21
CA LYS A 66 6.76 7.46 10.36
C LYS A 66 6.39 5.99 10.17
N GLY A 67 5.41 5.69 9.33
CA GLY A 67 5.06 4.32 8.99
C GLY A 67 3.85 4.18 8.09
N VAL A 68 3.75 3.03 7.44
CA VAL A 68 2.63 2.64 6.60
C VAL A 68 2.02 1.38 7.18
N PHE A 69 0.72 1.40 7.45
CA PHE A 69 -0.01 0.31 8.09
C PHE A 69 -1.14 -0.17 7.18
N VAL A 70 -1.09 -1.44 6.80
CA VAL A 70 -2.16 -2.09 6.04
C VAL A 70 -3.22 -2.59 7.01
N GLU A 71 -4.47 -2.19 6.79
CA GLU A 71 -5.61 -2.53 7.66
C GLU A 71 -6.51 -3.59 7.01
N GLU A 72 -6.72 -3.51 5.70
CA GLU A 72 -7.58 -4.45 4.97
C GLU A 72 -6.95 -4.82 3.62
N VAL A 73 -7.09 -6.09 3.24
CA VAL A 73 -6.75 -6.55 1.89
C VAL A 73 -7.87 -7.45 1.40
N VAL A 74 -8.51 -7.05 0.30
CA VAL A 74 -9.55 -7.80 -0.38
C VAL A 74 -8.99 -8.34 -1.69
N GLU A 75 -8.69 -9.63 -1.71
CA GLU A 75 -8.40 -10.38 -2.94
C GLU A 75 -9.73 -10.96 -3.46
N GLU A 76 -10.10 -10.70 -4.72
CA GLU A 76 -11.16 -11.49 -5.35
C GLU A 76 -10.64 -12.92 -5.53
N GLU A 77 -11.42 -13.91 -5.09
CA GLU A 77 -11.05 -15.32 -5.15
C GLU A 77 -10.94 -15.82 -6.60
N LYS A 78 -9.79 -15.58 -7.25
CA LYS A 78 -9.41 -16.32 -8.46
C LYS A 78 -9.03 -17.75 -8.03
N LYS A 79 -9.94 -18.71 -8.23
CA LYS A 79 -9.73 -20.15 -8.04
C LYS A 79 -8.35 -20.57 -8.56
N GLY A 80 -7.43 -20.91 -7.65
CA GLY A 80 -6.14 -21.54 -7.96
C GLY A 80 -4.89 -20.67 -7.90
N ALA A 81 -4.98 -19.37 -7.63
CA ALA A 81 -3.79 -18.54 -7.41
C ALA A 81 -3.30 -18.66 -5.95
N HIS A 82 -2.01 -18.95 -5.76
CA HIS A 82 -1.37 -18.90 -4.44
C HIS A 82 -1.60 -17.52 -3.83
N SER A 83 -2.45 -17.43 -2.80
CA SER A 83 -2.79 -16.17 -2.13
C SER A 83 -1.53 -15.42 -1.70
N ILE A 84 -1.31 -14.25 -2.31
CA ILE A 84 -0.11 -13.41 -2.16
C ILE A 84 -0.02 -12.93 -0.70
N LEU A 85 -1.16 -12.80 -0.02
CA LEU A 85 -1.30 -12.63 1.43
C LEU A 85 -0.46 -13.60 2.26
N LYS A 86 -0.37 -14.87 1.84
CA LYS A 86 0.41 -15.90 2.56
C LYS A 86 1.92 -15.67 2.40
N SER A 87 2.32 -15.04 1.30
CA SER A 87 3.71 -14.66 1.02
C SER A 87 4.11 -13.38 1.76
N LEU A 88 3.28 -12.33 1.70
CA LEU A 88 3.48 -11.06 2.42
C LEU A 88 3.53 -11.24 3.94
N ARG A 89 2.61 -12.04 4.52
CA ARG A 89 2.69 -12.39 5.97
C ARG A 89 4.00 -13.10 6.33
N ARG A 90 4.51 -13.98 5.47
CA ARG A 90 5.78 -14.70 5.71
C ARG A 90 6.99 -13.79 5.59
N PHE A 91 6.96 -12.83 4.67
CA PHE A 91 8.05 -11.87 4.48
C PHE A 91 8.13 -10.90 5.67
N LEU A 92 6.99 -10.37 6.12
CA LEU A 92 6.92 -9.46 7.27
C LEU A 92 7.17 -10.18 8.62
N SER A 93 6.79 -11.45 8.75
CA SER A 93 7.06 -12.24 9.97
C SER A 93 8.55 -12.62 10.14
N LYS A 94 9.40 -12.45 9.12
CA LYS A 94 10.83 -12.77 9.20
C LYS A 94 11.72 -11.63 9.72
N GLY A 95 11.16 -10.44 9.99
CA GLY A 95 11.90 -9.30 10.57
C GLY A 95 12.18 -9.39 12.08
N GLY A 96 11.82 -10.48 12.76
CA GLY A 96 11.87 -10.60 14.23
C GLY A 96 12.72 -11.75 14.77
N HIS A 97 13.85 -12.09 14.14
CA HIS A 97 14.84 -13.00 14.73
C HIS A 97 16.12 -12.23 15.05
N THR A 98 16.10 -11.48 16.14
CA THR A 98 17.31 -11.25 16.93
C THR A 98 17.56 -12.53 17.74
N THR A 99 18.71 -13.13 17.46
CA THR A 99 19.33 -14.28 18.14
C THR A 99 19.43 -14.08 19.66
N PRO A 100 19.57 -15.19 20.40
CA PRO A 100 20.91 -15.59 20.83
C PRO A 100 21.40 -16.88 20.19
#